data_AF-A0A8I1RW42-F1
#
_entry.id   AF-A0A8I1RW42-F1
#
_cell.length_a   1.000
_cell.length_b   1.000
_cell.length_c   1.000
_cell.angle_alpha   90.00
_cell.angle_beta   90.00
_cell.angle_gamma   90.00
#
_symmetry.space_group_name_H-M   'P 1'
#
loop_
_entity.id
_entity.type
_entity.pdbx_description
1 polymer ?
#
loop_
_entity_poly.entity_id
_entity_poly.type
_entity_poly.pdbx_seq_one_letter_code
_entity_poly.pdbx_strand_id
1 'polypeptide(L)' 'MTEHDTVTLDRLRQVVGEIDEAKLVAILSLDPSLAEVEESAMRADGSADLQRECAGKVAQIVDILTADIEEEH' A
#
# COMPACT_ATOMS: atom_id res chain seq x y z
N MET A 1 -4.67 -12.83 -22.82
CA MET A 1 -5.27 -11.66 -22.17
C MET A 1 -4.45 -11.46 -20.92
N THR A 2 -3.55 -10.48 -20.88
CA THR A 2 -2.88 -10.13 -19.63
C THR A 2 -3.95 -9.48 -18.76
N GLU A 3 -4.48 -10.27 -17.84
CA GLU A 3 -5.38 -9.81 -16.79
C GLU A 3 -4.66 -8.65 -16.10
N HIS A 4 -5.13 -7.43 -16.35
CA HIS A 4 -4.77 -6.31 -15.50
C HIS A 4 -5.39 -6.64 -14.14
N ASP A 5 -4.58 -7.25 -13.26
CA ASP A 5 -4.91 -7.51 -11.86
C ASP A 5 -4.99 -6.15 -11.16
N THR A 6 -6.04 -5.42 -11.52
CA THR A 6 -6.33 -4.09 -11.05
C THR A 6 -6.88 -4.27 -9.66
N VAL A 7 -6.14 -3.78 -8.68
CA VAL A 7 -6.60 -3.77 -7.30
C VAL A 7 -7.86 -2.91 -7.22
N THR A 8 -8.95 -3.52 -6.78
CA THR A 8 -10.19 -2.81 -6.49
C THR A 8 -10.15 -2.23 -5.08
N LEU A 9 -10.97 -1.23 -4.80
CA LEU A 9 -11.03 -0.60 -3.47
C LEU A 9 -11.40 -1.60 -2.36
N ASP A 10 -12.30 -2.53 -2.65
CA ASP A 10 -12.67 -3.61 -1.71
C ASP A 10 -11.46 -4.51 -1.41
N ARG A 11 -10.76 -4.96 -2.46
CA ARG A 11 -9.56 -5.79 -2.34
C ARG A 11 -8.45 -5.07 -1.57
N LEU A 12 -8.25 -3.79 -1.87
CA LEU A 12 -7.29 -2.94 -1.18
C LEU A 12 -7.58 -2.92 0.32
N ARG A 13 -8.83 -2.62 0.72
CA ARG A 13 -9.27 -2.60 2.13
C ARG A 13 -9.10 -3.95 2.82
N GLN A 14 -9.31 -5.07 2.11
CA GLN A 14 -9.07 -6.39 2.68
C GLN A 14 -7.58 -6.65 3.00
N VAL A 15 -6.66 -6.03 2.25
CA VAL A 15 -5.21 -6.23 2.42
C VAL A 15 -4.63 -5.24 3.44
N VAL A 16 -4.91 -3.95 3.27
CA VAL A 16 -4.33 -2.89 4.13
C VAL A 16 -5.12 -2.68 5.42
N GLY A 17 -6.33 -3.22 5.51
CA GLY A 17 -7.22 -3.03 6.64
C GLY A 17 -8.06 -1.75 6.56
N GLU A 18 -8.55 -1.31 7.72
CA GLU A 18 -9.36 -0.10 7.84
C GLU A 18 -8.45 1.13 7.90
N ILE A 19 -8.27 1.78 6.76
CA ILE A 19 -7.55 3.05 6.63
C ILE A 19 -8.46 4.11 5.99
N ASP A 20 -8.05 5.37 6.08
CA ASP A 20 -8.76 6.49 5.47
C ASP A 20 -9.00 6.33 3.97
N GLU A 21 -10.20 6.71 3.53
CA GLU A 21 -10.59 6.66 2.12
C GLU A 21 -9.66 7.51 1.24
N ALA A 22 -9.15 8.63 1.76
CA ALA A 22 -8.17 9.46 1.06
C ALA A 22 -6.90 8.68 0.71
N LYS A 23 -6.40 7.84 1.62
CA LYS A 23 -5.24 6.97 1.39
C LYS A 23 -5.56 5.87 0.38
N LEU A 24 -6.74 5.26 0.48
CA LEU A 24 -7.19 4.25 -0.49
C LEU A 24 -7.22 4.83 -1.90
N VAL A 25 -7.78 6.02 -2.08
CA VAL A 25 -7.84 6.70 -3.38
C VAL A 25 -6.45 7.06 -3.89
N ALA A 26 -5.55 7.53 -3.02
CA ALA A 26 -4.17 7.83 -3.39
C ALA A 26 -3.42 6.58 -3.86
N ILE A 27 -3.56 5.47 -3.14
CA ILE A 27 -2.96 4.18 -3.51
C ILE A 27 -3.53 3.69 -4.85
N LEU A 28 -4.85 3.69 -5.04
CA LEU A 28 -5.48 3.28 -6.29
C LEU A 28 -5.05 4.15 -7.49
N SER A 29 -4.79 5.44 -7.25
CA SER A 29 -4.32 6.37 -8.29
C SER A 29 -2.92 6.03 -8.80
N LEU A 30 -2.13 5.24 -8.07
CA LEU A 30 -0.83 4.72 -8.51
C LEU A 30 -0.98 3.52 -9.47
N ASP A 31 -2.20 3.05 -9.72
CA ASP A 31 -2.52 1.83 -10.47
C ASP A 31 -1.65 0.63 -9.99
N PRO A 32 -1.66 0.30 -8.69
CA PRO A 32 -0.79 -0.73 -8.15
C PRO A 32 -1.32 -2.12 -8.48
N SER A 33 -0.40 -3.08 -8.62
CA SER A 33 -0.75 -4.49 -8.65
C SER A 33 -1.03 -5.03 -7.24
N LEU A 34 -1.76 -6.13 -7.14
CA LEU A 34 -2.04 -6.78 -5.86
C LEU A 34 -0.76 -7.13 -5.10
N ALA A 35 0.26 -7.64 -5.80
CA ALA A 35 1.54 -7.95 -5.21
C ALA A 35 2.21 -6.73 -4.57
N GLU A 36 2.18 -5.56 -5.24
CA GLU A 36 2.73 -4.32 -4.70
C GLU A 36 1.98 -3.85 -3.45
N VAL A 37 0.66 -4.00 -3.43
CA VAL A 37 -0.17 -3.65 -2.26
C VAL A 37 0.10 -4.56 -1.07
N GLU A 38 0.14 -5.88 -1.28
CA GLU A 38 0.45 -6.85 -0.22
C GLU A 38 1.85 -6.62 0.35
N GLU A 39 2.83 -6.40 -0.52
CA GLU A 39 4.20 -6.11 -0.10
C GLU A 39 4.31 -4.81 0.70
N SER A 40 3.53 -3.79 0.32
CA SER A 40 3.50 -2.50 1.00
C SER A 40 2.81 -2.61 2.36
N ALA A 41 1.69 -3.34 2.44
CA ALA A 41 0.98 -3.58 3.69
C ALA A 41 1.85 -4.33 4.71
N MET A 42 2.55 -5.39 4.27
CA MET A 42 3.47 -6.13 5.13
C MET A 42 4.62 -5.26 5.65
N ARG A 43 5.08 -4.27 4.87
CA ARG A 43 6.12 -3.33 5.31
C ARG A 43 5.59 -2.26 6.25
N ALA A 44 4.42 -1.70 5.97
CA ALA A 44 3.79 -0.71 6.84
C ALA A 44 3.48 -1.28 8.23
N ASP A 45 3.12 -2.56 8.31
CA ASP A 45 2.90 -3.30 9.56
C ASP A 45 4.22 -3.68 10.27
N GLY A 46 5.39 -3.50 9.63
CA GLY A 46 6.69 -3.92 10.15
C GLY A 46 6.96 -5.43 10.08
N SER A 47 6.04 -6.19 9.46
CA SER A 47 6.14 -7.63 9.23
C SER A 47 7.16 -8.00 8.14
N ALA A 48 7.47 -7.08 7.22
CA ALA A 48 8.49 -7.26 6.19
C ALA A 48 9.79 -6.52 6.52
N ASP A 49 10.92 -7.17 6.22
CA ASP A 49 12.25 -6.63 6.50
C ASP A 49 12.54 -5.39 5.65
N LEU A 50 12.58 -4.21 6.31
CA LEU A 50 12.80 -2.91 5.67
C LEU A 50 14.23 -2.73 5.14
N GLN A 51 15.14 -3.70 5.33
CA GLN A 51 16.53 -3.62 4.85
C GLN A 51 16.64 -3.67 3.31
N ARG A 52 15.56 -4.02 2.60
CA ARG A 52 15.50 -3.96 1.14
C ARG A 52 14.96 -2.60 0.70
N GLU A 53 15.77 -1.84 -0.02
CA GLU A 53 15.33 -0.59 -0.66
C GLU A 53 14.08 -0.85 -1.51
N CYS A 54 12.97 -0.24 -1.12
CA CYS A 54 11.78 -0.18 -1.95
C CYS A 54 11.94 0.96 -2.94
N ALA A 55 11.78 0.66 -4.22
CA ALA A 55 11.73 1.67 -5.27
C ALA A 55 10.40 1.58 -6.02
N GLY A 56 9.94 2.70 -6.57
CA GLY A 56 8.73 2.74 -7.39
C GLY A 56 7.45 2.86 -6.58
N LYS A 57 6.40 2.12 -6.97
CA LYS A 57 5.05 2.26 -6.40
C LYS A 57 4.99 1.74 -4.96
N VAL A 58 5.66 0.63 -4.65
CA VAL A 58 5.71 0.04 -3.30
C VAL A 58 6.15 1.07 -2.26
N ALA A 59 7.25 1.79 -2.51
CA ALA A 59 7.74 2.80 -1.59
C ALA A 59 6.72 3.92 -1.34
N GLN A 60 6.04 4.38 -2.40
CA GLN A 60 5.00 5.40 -2.31
C GLN A 60 3.77 4.90 -1.55
N ILE A 61 3.38 3.63 -1.72
CA ILE A 61 2.25 3.04 -1.00
C ILE A 61 2.58 2.89 0.49
N VAL A 62 3.78 2.41 0.82
CA VAL A 62 4.25 2.33 2.22
C VAL A 62 4.21 3.70 2.88
N ASP A 63 4.75 4.73 2.22
CA ASP A 63 4.73 6.12 2.70
C ASP A 63 3.30 6.60 3.00
N ILE A 64 2.35 6.37 2.08
CA ILE A 64 0.92 6.71 2.28
C ILE A 64 0.32 5.96 3.49
N LEU A 65 0.65 4.68 3.65
CA LEU A 65 0.13 3.87 4.76
C LEU A 65 0.70 4.33 6.11
N THR A 66 1.98 4.69 6.16
CA THR A 66 2.67 5.13 7.38
C THR A 66 2.52 6.61 7.68
N ALA A 67 2.00 7.42 6.75
CA ALA A 67 1.88 8.88 6.90
C ALA A 67 1.08 9.36 8.13
N ASP A 68 0.18 8.55 8.71
CA ASP A 68 -0.52 8.90 9.97
C ASP A 68 0.29 8.58 11.22
N ILE A 69 1.25 7.66 11.12
CA ILE A 69 2.07 7.24 12.27
C ILE A 69 3.06 8.35 12.65
N GLU A 70 3.30 9.31 11.75
CA GLU A 70 4.17 10.47 11.99
C GLU A 70 3.48 11.62 12.75
N GLU A 71 2.22 11.47 13.17
CA GLU A 71 1.50 12.49 13.97
C GLU A 71 1.33 12.10 15.45
N GLU A 72 2.36 11.53 16.08
CA GLU A 72 2.49 11.55 17.55
C GLU A 72 3.90 12.04 17.96
N HIS A 73 3.89 13.23 18.56
CA HIS A 73 5.01 14.00 19.10
C HIS A 73 5.61 13.39 20.38
#